data_AF-A0A7S3GXN7-F1
#
_entry.id   AF-A0A7S3GXN7-F1
#
_cell.length_a   1.000
_cell.length_b   1.000
_cell.length_c   1.000
_cell.angle_alpha   90.00
_cell.angle_beta   90.00
_cell.angle_gamma   90.00
#
_symmetry.space_group_name_H-M   'P 1'
#
loop_
_entity.id
_entity.type
_entity.pdbx_description
1 polymer ?
#
loop_
_entity_poly.entity_id
_entity_poly.type
_entity_poly.pdbx_seq_one_letter_code
_entity_poly.pdbx_strand_id
1 'polypeptide(L)'
;FELSEDDVKAATKVVNDYAKKNWEKAAALWRKDSEGHASIKASFENEISEKKKVADDAAEAKRLEEDAGDEEKQKKLEELELKRAEKRKKAEAAEQLRLKRKQQLEEERAQRDPWLNFPSVLAAETHLAELKEARRDANAKLEFDLSTQLTKDISAADRALKKATKTARKLHKKGGTAADDAAAKGKTADSEAEDKEEKVDEQKEDKKKE
;
A
#
# COMPACT_ATOMS: atom_id res chain seq x y z
N PHE A 1 47.19 94.75 -34.02
CA PHE A 1 47.02 93.28 -34.08
C PHE A 1 46.17 92.84 -32.89
N GLU A 2 44.90 93.23 -32.88
CA GLU A 2 43.98 92.85 -31.80
C GLU A 2 42.91 91.97 -32.42
N LEU A 3 42.93 90.68 -32.07
CA LEU A 3 41.88 89.72 -32.45
C LEU A 3 40.67 89.96 -31.56
N SER A 4 39.46 89.75 -32.10
CA SER A 4 38.24 89.85 -31.31
C SER A 4 38.21 88.75 -30.23
N GLU A 5 37.51 88.99 -29.12
CA GLU A 5 37.36 87.98 -28.06
C GLU A 5 36.74 86.67 -28.57
N ASP A 6 35.88 86.75 -29.59
CA ASP A 6 35.25 85.59 -30.20
C ASP A 6 36.26 84.77 -31.02
N ASP A 7 37.20 85.42 -31.71
CA ASP A 7 38.30 84.75 -32.41
C ASP A 7 39.25 84.06 -31.42
N VAL A 8 39.52 84.70 -30.29
CA VAL A 8 40.35 84.12 -29.21
C VAL A 8 39.67 82.88 -28.62
N LYS A 9 38.37 82.91 -28.35
CA LYS A 9 37.61 81.75 -27.85
C LYS A 9 37.59 80.60 -28.86
N ALA A 10 37.37 80.91 -30.14
CA ALA A 10 37.37 79.91 -31.21
C ALA A 10 38.75 79.24 -31.35
N ALA A 11 39.83 80.02 -31.37
CA ALA A 11 41.19 79.51 -31.43
C ALA A 11 41.53 78.64 -30.20
N THR A 12 41.14 79.10 -29.00
CA THR A 12 41.38 78.35 -27.75
C THR A 12 40.66 77.00 -27.75
N LYS A 13 39.42 76.95 -28.27
CA LYS A 13 38.67 75.71 -28.39
C LYS A 13 39.36 74.72 -29.34
N VAL A 14 39.81 75.18 -30.51
CA VAL A 14 40.53 74.35 -31.47
C VAL A 14 41.83 73.80 -30.87
N VAL A 15 42.59 74.63 -30.15
CA VAL A 15 43.82 74.21 -29.47
C VAL A 15 43.53 73.19 -28.37
N ASN A 16 42.48 73.39 -27.57
CA ASN A 16 42.11 72.48 -26.49
C ASN A 16 41.62 71.12 -27.03
N ASP A 17 40.78 71.14 -28.06
CA ASP A 17 40.28 69.92 -28.71
C ASP A 17 41.43 69.14 -29.38
N TYR A 18 42.38 69.83 -30.01
CA TYR A 18 43.59 69.21 -30.57
C TYR A 18 44.49 68.60 -29.49
N ALA A 19 44.70 69.32 -28.38
CA ALA A 19 45.47 68.84 -27.24
C ALA A 19 44.84 67.58 -26.62
N LYS A 20 43.52 67.58 -26.38
CA LYS A 20 42.79 66.41 -25.86
C LYS A 20 42.90 65.20 -26.80
N LYS A 21 42.67 65.41 -28.09
CA LYS A 21 42.74 64.32 -29.08
C LYS A 21 44.15 63.73 -29.17
N ASN A 22 45.19 64.56 -29.10
CA ASN A 22 46.57 64.08 -29.09
C ASN A 22 46.94 63.40 -27.78
N TRP A 23 46.43 63.88 -26.64
CA TRP A 23 46.60 63.22 -25.35
C TRP A 23 45.96 61.83 -25.34
N GLU A 24 44.73 61.68 -25.84
CA GLU A 24 44.05 60.39 -25.94
C GLU A 24 44.80 59.41 -26.85
N LYS A 25 45.32 59.89 -27.99
CA LYS A 25 46.17 59.09 -28.88
C LYS A 25 47.47 58.66 -28.21
N ALA A 26 48.16 59.59 -27.55
CA ALA A 26 49.41 59.30 -26.84
C ALA A 26 49.18 58.30 -25.70
N ALA A 27 48.11 58.47 -24.93
CA ALA A 27 47.72 57.55 -23.87
C ALA A 27 47.34 56.16 -24.42
N ALA A 28 46.64 56.09 -25.55
CA ALA A 28 46.32 54.82 -26.20
C ALA A 28 47.58 54.11 -26.72
N LEU A 29 48.54 54.86 -27.27
CA LEU A 29 49.83 54.32 -27.70
C LEU A 29 50.62 53.80 -26.49
N TRP A 30 50.67 54.58 -25.40
CA TRP A 30 51.35 54.17 -24.16
C TRP A 30 50.74 52.91 -23.55
N ARG A 31 49.41 52.78 -23.55
CA ARG A 31 48.75 51.54 -23.09
C ARG A 31 49.08 50.34 -23.97
N LYS A 32 49.17 50.50 -25.29
CA LYS A 32 49.45 49.40 -26.22
C LYS A 32 50.92 48.98 -26.24
N ASP A 33 51.82 49.96 -26.22
CA ASP A 33 53.25 49.76 -26.45
C ASP A 33 54.07 49.77 -25.15
N SER A 34 53.44 49.97 -23.98
CA SER A 34 54.13 49.78 -22.70
C SER A 34 54.49 48.31 -22.50
N GLU A 35 55.75 48.06 -22.17
CA GLU A 35 56.30 46.71 -21.94
C GLU A 35 55.54 45.94 -20.84
N GLY A 36 54.93 46.66 -19.88
CA GLY A 36 54.14 46.08 -18.80
C GLY A 36 52.69 45.73 -19.15
N HIS A 37 52.12 46.25 -20.24
CA HIS A 37 50.71 45.97 -20.55
C HIS A 37 50.48 44.54 -21.03
N ALA A 38 51.40 44.01 -21.84
CA ALA A 38 51.33 42.62 -22.30
C ALA A 38 51.46 41.63 -21.13
N SER A 39 52.36 41.90 -20.17
CA SER A 39 52.53 41.03 -19.00
C SER A 39 51.34 41.09 -18.07
N ILE A 40 50.79 42.27 -17.77
CA ILE A 40 49.59 42.41 -16.93
C ILE A 40 48.38 41.72 -17.57
N LYS A 41 48.18 41.90 -18.88
CA LYS A 41 47.09 41.24 -19.60
C LYS A 41 47.24 39.72 -19.58
N ALA A 42 48.44 39.21 -19.81
CA ALA A 42 48.73 37.78 -19.73
C ALA A 42 48.50 37.23 -18.31
N SER A 43 48.87 37.97 -17.26
CA SER A 43 48.58 37.58 -15.88
C SER A 43 47.08 37.45 -15.60
N PHE A 44 46.26 38.42 -16.05
CA PHE A 44 44.81 38.32 -15.91
C PHE A 44 44.20 37.17 -16.72
N GLU A 45 44.67 36.94 -17.95
CA GLU A 45 44.21 35.82 -18.77
C GLU A 45 44.58 34.46 -18.13
N ASN A 46 45.78 34.37 -17.56
CA ASN A 46 46.23 33.19 -16.81
C ASN A 46 45.38 32.94 -15.57
N GLU A 47 45.15 33.96 -14.74
CA GLU A 47 44.28 33.85 -13.55
C GLU A 47 42.84 33.45 -13.91
N ILE A 48 42.30 33.98 -15.01
CA ILE A 48 40.97 33.60 -15.50
C ILE A 48 40.97 32.14 -15.97
N SER A 49 42.03 31.70 -16.66
CA SER A 49 42.15 30.32 -17.12
C SER A 49 42.32 29.32 -15.97
N GLU A 50 43.07 29.68 -14.93
CA GLU A 50 43.25 28.87 -13.73
C GLU A 50 41.95 28.77 -12.93
N LYS A 51 41.21 29.87 -12.77
CA LYS A 51 39.89 29.86 -12.13
C LYS A 51 38.89 28.99 -12.89
N LYS A 52 38.94 28.99 -14.22
CA LYS A 52 38.09 28.10 -15.04
C LYS A 52 38.47 26.63 -14.85
N LYS A 53 39.76 26.28 -14.90
CA LYS A 53 40.22 24.91 -14.66
C LYS A 53 39.81 24.41 -13.27
N VAL A 54 39.99 25.22 -12.23
CA VAL A 54 39.57 24.87 -10.87
C VAL A 54 38.04 24.70 -10.77
N ALA A 55 37.27 25.50 -11.50
CA ALA A 55 35.81 25.37 -11.55
C ALA A 55 35.36 24.12 -12.33
N ASP A 56 36.04 23.78 -13.41
CA ASP A 56 35.76 22.60 -14.23
C ASP A 56 36.15 21.30 -13.46
N ASP A 57 37.32 21.26 -12.81
CA ASP A 57 37.75 20.15 -11.96
C ASP A 57 36.79 19.93 -10.77
N ALA A 58 36.29 21.02 -10.17
CA ALA A 58 35.30 20.94 -9.10
C ALA A 58 33.90 20.49 -9.59
N ALA A 59 33.55 20.77 -10.85
CA ALA A 59 32.31 20.32 -11.45
C ALA A 59 32.38 18.84 -11.86
N GLU A 60 33.52 18.38 -12.37
CA GLU A 60 33.76 16.97 -12.69
C GLU A 60 33.82 16.11 -11.42
N ALA A 61 34.46 16.58 -10.34
CA ALA A 61 34.47 15.89 -9.06
C ALA A 61 33.05 15.71 -8.48
N LYS A 62 32.19 16.74 -8.58
CA LYS A 62 30.79 16.66 -8.14
C LYS A 62 29.97 15.67 -8.95
N ARG A 63 30.16 15.62 -10.28
CA ARG A 63 29.48 14.64 -11.12
C ARG A 63 29.87 13.21 -10.77
N LEU A 64 31.16 12.96 -10.52
CA LEU A 64 31.63 11.63 -10.15
C LEU A 64 31.07 11.15 -8.80
N GLU A 65 30.90 12.05 -7.84
CA GLU A 65 30.28 11.73 -6.54
C GLU A 65 28.76 11.50 -6.66
N GLU A 66 28.06 12.23 -7.52
CA GLU A 66 26.63 12.04 -7.79
C GLU A 66 26.37 10.70 -8.51
N ASP A 67 27.16 10.36 -9.52
CA ASP A 67 27.05 9.10 -10.27
C ASP A 67 27.32 7.87 -9.37
N ALA A 68 28.34 7.94 -8.52
CA ALA A 68 28.64 6.87 -7.55
C ALA A 68 27.51 6.70 -6.51
N GLY A 69 26.89 7.80 -6.10
CA GLY A 69 25.75 7.79 -5.18
C GLY A 69 24.49 7.16 -5.78
N ASP A 70 24.29 7.27 -7.09
CA ASP A 70 23.12 6.72 -7.78
C ASP A 70 23.24 5.23 -8.09
N GLU A 71 24.44 4.73 -8.43
CA GLU A 71 24.68 3.29 -8.56
C GLU A 71 24.48 2.54 -7.24
N GLU A 72 24.90 3.12 -6.11
CA GLU A 72 24.66 2.52 -4.80
C GLU A 72 23.17 2.49 -4.43
N LYS A 73 22.41 3.53 -4.80
CA LYS A 73 20.96 3.56 -4.58
C LYS A 73 20.27 2.50 -5.43
N GLN A 74 20.67 2.32 -6.68
CA GLN A 74 20.13 1.29 -7.56
C GLN A 74 20.39 -0.11 -7.01
N LYS A 75 21.62 -0.43 -6.60
CA LYS A 75 21.96 -1.72 -5.97
C LYS A 75 21.15 -1.98 -4.69
N LYS A 76 20.98 -0.96 -3.84
CA LYS A 76 20.15 -1.05 -2.63
C LYS A 76 18.66 -1.26 -2.95
N LEU A 77 18.15 -0.66 -4.02
CA LEU A 77 16.77 -0.86 -4.48
C LEU A 77 16.56 -2.28 -5.03
N GLU A 78 17.45 -2.76 -5.88
CA GLU A 78 17.42 -4.12 -6.43
C GLU A 78 17.48 -5.17 -5.31
N GLU A 79 18.35 -4.97 -4.31
CA GLU A 79 18.39 -5.85 -3.14
C GLU A 79 17.09 -5.85 -2.34
N LEU A 80 16.43 -4.70 -2.20
CA LEU A 80 15.14 -4.59 -1.51
C LEU A 80 14.02 -5.27 -2.31
N GLU A 81 14.04 -5.16 -3.64
CA GLU A 81 13.10 -5.83 -4.52
C GLU A 81 13.28 -7.35 -4.48
N LEU A 82 14.52 -7.84 -4.51
CA LEU A 82 14.83 -9.27 -4.32
C LEU A 82 14.33 -9.76 -2.95
N LYS A 83 14.60 -9.02 -1.87
CA LYS A 83 14.12 -9.36 -0.52
C LYS A 83 12.59 -9.37 -0.44
N ARG A 84 11.89 -8.47 -1.14
CA ARG A 84 10.41 -8.45 -1.21
C ARG A 84 9.87 -9.62 -2.01
N ALA A 85 10.48 -9.95 -3.15
CA ALA A 85 10.10 -11.08 -3.99
C ALA A 85 10.29 -12.41 -3.24
N GLU A 86 11.38 -12.58 -2.51
CA GLU A 86 11.60 -13.77 -1.66
C GLU A 86 10.58 -13.88 -0.53
N LYS A 87 10.23 -12.77 0.13
CA LYS A 87 9.19 -12.77 1.17
C LYS A 87 7.83 -13.17 0.60
N ARG A 88 7.46 -12.69 -0.59
CA ARG A 88 6.22 -13.08 -1.27
C ARG A 88 6.20 -14.58 -1.60
N LYS A 89 7.28 -15.10 -2.20
CA LYS A 89 7.40 -16.54 -2.50
C LYS A 89 7.32 -17.41 -1.24
N LYS A 90 7.93 -16.98 -0.13
CA LYS A 90 7.84 -17.69 1.16
C LYS A 90 6.43 -17.65 1.74
N ALA A 91 5.74 -16.52 1.64
CA ALA A 91 4.36 -16.39 2.10
C ALA A 91 3.39 -17.27 1.27
N GLU A 92 3.50 -17.22 -0.06
CA GLU A 92 2.72 -18.05 -0.98
C GLU A 92 2.97 -19.55 -0.75
N ALA A 93 4.24 -19.96 -0.57
CA ALA A 93 4.57 -21.34 -0.25
C ALA A 93 3.99 -21.78 1.10
N ALA A 94 4.01 -20.91 2.11
CA ALA A 94 3.41 -21.19 3.42
C ALA A 94 1.89 -21.32 3.34
N GLU A 95 1.22 -20.46 2.57
CA GLU A 95 -0.23 -20.56 2.35
C GLU A 95 -0.61 -21.83 1.59
N GLN A 96 0.12 -22.19 0.53
CA GLN A 96 -0.09 -23.45 -0.18
C GLN A 96 0.09 -24.67 0.74
N LEU A 97 1.11 -24.65 1.60
CA LEU A 97 1.34 -25.74 2.56
C LEU A 97 0.23 -25.83 3.60
N ARG A 98 -0.30 -24.69 4.06
CA ARG A 98 -1.46 -24.65 4.97
C ARG A 98 -2.73 -25.16 4.31
N LEU A 99 -2.98 -24.80 3.05
CA LEU A 99 -4.13 -25.28 2.28
C LEU A 99 -4.06 -26.78 2.05
N LYS A 100 -2.91 -27.30 1.60
CA LYS A 100 -2.69 -28.75 1.44
C LYS A 100 -2.89 -29.51 2.74
N ARG A 101 -2.38 -29.00 3.86
CA ARG A 101 -2.59 -29.62 5.18
C ARG A 101 -4.06 -29.58 5.60
N LYS A 102 -4.80 -28.51 5.32
CA LYS A 102 -6.24 -28.44 5.58
C LYS A 102 -7.01 -29.47 4.75
N GLN A 103 -6.72 -29.57 3.46
CA GLN A 103 -7.34 -30.56 2.56
C GLN A 103 -7.06 -31.98 3.04
N GLN A 104 -5.81 -32.30 3.39
CA GLN A 104 -5.46 -33.60 3.97
C GLN A 104 -6.22 -33.89 5.26
N LEU A 105 -6.35 -32.91 6.16
CA LEU A 105 -7.10 -33.09 7.40
C LEU A 105 -8.61 -33.24 7.16
N GLU A 106 -9.16 -32.58 6.15
CA GLU A 106 -10.56 -32.72 5.75
C GLU A 106 -10.83 -34.10 5.12
N GLU A 107 -9.91 -34.57 4.26
CA GLU A 107 -9.96 -35.91 3.68
C GLU A 107 -9.79 -37.01 4.75
N GLU A 108 -8.83 -36.87 5.66
CA GLU A 108 -8.66 -37.78 6.81
C GLU A 108 -9.87 -37.76 7.74
N ARG A 109 -10.49 -36.59 7.96
CA ARG A 109 -11.71 -36.47 8.78
C ARG A 109 -12.90 -37.12 8.08
N ALA A 110 -13.04 -36.95 6.77
CA ALA A 110 -14.07 -37.60 5.97
C ALA A 110 -13.92 -39.12 5.94
N GLN A 111 -12.69 -39.64 5.94
CA GLN A 111 -12.42 -41.07 6.01
C GLN A 111 -12.63 -41.64 7.43
N ARG A 112 -12.19 -40.92 8.46
CA ARG A 112 -12.26 -41.39 9.86
C ARG A 112 -13.68 -41.44 10.38
N ASP A 113 -14.47 -40.40 10.09
CA ASP A 113 -15.83 -40.23 10.59
C ASP A 113 -16.81 -39.89 9.43
N PRO A 114 -17.19 -40.86 8.57
CA PRO A 114 -18.00 -40.58 7.38
C PRO A 114 -19.40 -40.02 7.68
N TRP A 115 -19.92 -40.24 8.89
CA TRP A 115 -21.20 -39.69 9.36
C TRP A 115 -21.18 -38.17 9.55
N LEU A 116 -20.00 -37.53 9.57
CA LEU A 116 -19.92 -36.07 9.64
C LEU A 116 -20.33 -35.40 8.33
N ASN A 117 -20.24 -36.11 7.21
CA ASN A 117 -20.65 -35.63 5.89
C ASN A 117 -22.16 -35.77 5.63
N PHE A 118 -22.93 -36.18 6.65
CA PHE A 118 -24.37 -36.32 6.52
C PHE A 118 -25.01 -34.93 6.43
N PRO A 119 -25.98 -34.70 5.52
CA PRO A 119 -26.60 -33.38 5.34
C PRO A 119 -27.22 -32.81 6.62
N SER A 120 -27.75 -33.66 7.52
CA SER A 120 -28.27 -33.24 8.81
C SER A 120 -27.20 -32.67 9.75
N VAL A 121 -26.00 -33.26 9.75
CA VAL A 121 -24.87 -32.81 10.56
C VAL A 121 -24.30 -31.53 9.98
N LEU A 122 -24.07 -31.48 8.66
CA LEU A 122 -23.55 -30.29 7.98
C LEU A 122 -24.49 -29.09 8.16
N ALA A 123 -25.80 -29.27 7.96
CA ALA A 123 -26.77 -28.18 8.15
C ALA A 123 -26.84 -27.69 9.60
N ALA A 124 -26.68 -28.58 10.58
CA ALA A 124 -26.62 -28.18 11.99
C ALA A 124 -25.30 -27.48 12.34
N GLU A 125 -24.17 -27.89 11.74
CA GLU A 125 -22.88 -27.23 11.89
C GLU A 125 -22.88 -25.82 11.26
N THR A 126 -23.44 -25.67 10.06
CA THR A 126 -23.56 -24.35 9.38
C THR A 126 -24.45 -23.41 10.18
N HIS A 127 -25.63 -23.88 10.63
CA HIS A 127 -26.54 -23.04 11.41
C HIS A 127 -25.90 -22.56 12.73
N LEU A 128 -25.15 -23.44 13.40
CA LEU A 128 -24.42 -23.08 14.61
C LEU A 128 -23.29 -22.08 14.33
N ALA A 129 -22.61 -22.19 13.18
CA ALA A 129 -21.58 -21.24 12.78
C ALA A 129 -22.19 -19.86 12.49
N GLU A 130 -23.32 -19.79 11.78
CA GLU A 130 -24.08 -18.58 11.52
C GLU A 130 -24.51 -17.88 12.81
N LEU A 131 -25.07 -18.62 13.79
CA LEU A 131 -25.47 -18.04 15.09
C LEU A 131 -24.26 -17.50 15.88
N LYS A 132 -23.10 -18.15 15.78
CA LYS A 132 -21.87 -17.66 16.40
C LYS A 132 -21.34 -16.40 15.73
N GLU A 133 -21.43 -16.31 14.41
CA GLU A 133 -21.07 -15.11 13.65
C GLU A 133 -22.02 -13.95 13.97
N ALA A 134 -23.33 -14.20 13.93
CA ALA A 134 -24.34 -13.23 14.34
C ALA A 134 -24.12 -12.73 15.77
N ARG A 135 -23.69 -13.60 16.70
CA ARG A 135 -23.33 -13.18 18.08
C ARG A 135 -22.10 -12.29 18.10
N ARG A 136 -21.08 -12.57 17.28
CA ARG A 136 -19.89 -11.69 17.17
C ARG A 136 -20.28 -10.33 16.62
N ASP A 137 -21.14 -10.29 15.61
CA ASP A 137 -21.62 -9.05 15.01
C ASP A 137 -22.51 -8.25 15.99
N ALA A 138 -23.41 -8.92 16.69
CA ALA A 138 -24.22 -8.30 17.74
C ALA A 138 -23.35 -7.72 18.86
N ASN A 139 -22.32 -8.46 19.28
CA ASN A 139 -21.33 -7.96 20.25
C ASN A 139 -20.54 -6.76 19.70
N ALA A 140 -20.15 -6.79 18.42
CA ALA A 140 -19.44 -5.70 17.77
C ALA A 140 -20.32 -4.43 17.64
N LYS A 141 -21.63 -4.60 17.47
CA LYS A 141 -22.63 -3.53 17.42
C LYS A 141 -23.17 -3.09 18.79
N LEU A 142 -22.69 -3.71 19.88
CA LEU A 142 -23.14 -3.46 21.25
C LEU A 142 -24.65 -3.74 21.48
N GLU A 143 -25.24 -4.64 20.70
CA GLU A 143 -26.64 -5.06 20.84
C GLU A 143 -26.73 -6.17 21.91
N PHE A 144 -26.70 -5.75 23.18
CA PHE A 144 -26.62 -6.67 24.31
C PHE A 144 -27.78 -7.67 24.38
N ASP A 145 -29.02 -7.21 24.22
CA ASP A 145 -30.21 -8.09 24.27
C ASP A 145 -30.15 -9.18 23.18
N LEU A 146 -29.80 -8.79 21.95
CA LEU A 146 -29.62 -9.73 20.84
C LEU A 146 -28.49 -10.73 21.14
N SER A 147 -27.37 -10.28 21.72
CA SER A 147 -26.26 -11.16 22.10
C SER A 147 -26.63 -12.21 23.15
N THR A 148 -27.52 -11.86 24.09
CA THR A 148 -27.98 -12.78 25.14
C THR A 148 -28.95 -13.80 24.59
N GLN A 149 -29.85 -13.40 23.68
CA GLN A 149 -30.75 -14.31 22.96
C GLN A 149 -29.95 -15.27 22.08
N LEU A 150 -29.02 -14.76 21.26
CA LEU A 150 -28.15 -15.59 20.43
C LEU A 150 -27.29 -16.56 21.25
N THR A 151 -26.92 -16.22 22.49
CA THR A 151 -26.21 -17.16 23.38
C THR A 151 -27.09 -18.35 23.79
N LYS A 152 -28.39 -18.13 24.01
CA LYS A 152 -29.36 -19.20 24.28
C LYS A 152 -29.58 -20.04 23.02
N ASP A 153 -29.71 -19.40 21.86
CA ASP A 153 -29.92 -20.06 20.58
C ASP A 153 -28.71 -20.90 20.17
N ILE A 154 -27.47 -20.41 20.40
CA ILE A 154 -26.24 -21.20 20.24
C ILE A 154 -26.29 -22.45 21.13
N SER A 155 -26.73 -22.32 22.38
CA SER A 155 -26.83 -23.46 23.30
C SER A 155 -27.87 -24.50 22.83
N ALA A 156 -28.98 -24.05 22.22
CA ALA A 156 -29.98 -24.92 21.61
C ALA A 156 -29.43 -25.60 20.35
N ALA A 157 -28.76 -24.85 19.47
CA ALA A 157 -28.11 -25.36 18.27
C ALA A 157 -27.00 -26.37 18.59
N ASP A 158 -26.21 -26.16 19.65
CA ASP A 158 -25.21 -27.12 20.14
C ASP A 158 -25.85 -28.46 20.55
N ARG A 159 -27.03 -28.42 21.19
CA ARG A 159 -27.79 -29.64 21.53
C ARG A 159 -28.37 -30.30 20.28
N ALA A 160 -28.86 -29.53 19.33
CA ALA A 160 -29.37 -30.03 18.06
C ALA A 160 -28.26 -30.72 17.25
N LEU A 161 -27.08 -30.10 17.15
CA LEU A 161 -25.89 -30.68 16.53
C LEU A 161 -25.52 -32.01 17.18
N LYS A 162 -25.46 -32.09 18.52
CA LYS A 162 -25.18 -33.35 19.23
C LYS A 162 -26.20 -34.45 18.91
N LYS A 163 -27.48 -34.10 18.77
CA LYS A 163 -28.53 -35.06 18.39
C LYS A 163 -28.34 -35.52 16.94
N ALA A 164 -28.10 -34.59 16.01
CA ALA A 164 -27.84 -34.87 14.60
C ALA A 164 -26.59 -35.75 14.41
N THR A 165 -25.49 -35.46 15.11
CA THR A 165 -24.30 -36.32 15.08
C THR A 165 -24.60 -37.72 15.62
N LYS A 166 -25.42 -37.84 16.66
CA LYS A 166 -25.80 -39.15 17.23
C LYS A 166 -26.69 -39.95 16.29
N THR A 167 -27.63 -39.31 15.59
CA THR A 167 -28.47 -39.96 14.58
C THR A 167 -27.65 -40.37 13.36
N ALA A 168 -26.79 -39.48 12.86
CA ALA A 168 -25.89 -39.79 11.74
C ALA A 168 -24.94 -40.95 12.08
N ARG A 169 -24.34 -40.97 13.28
CA ARG A 169 -23.53 -42.12 13.75
C ARG A 169 -24.31 -43.42 13.77
N LYS A 170 -25.57 -43.39 14.23
CA LYS A 170 -26.44 -44.58 14.27
C LYS A 170 -26.83 -45.04 12.87
N LEU A 171 -27.16 -44.12 11.97
CA LEU A 171 -27.52 -44.42 10.58
C LEU A 171 -26.31 -45.04 9.86
N HIS A 172 -25.14 -44.42 9.96
CA HIS A 172 -23.91 -44.95 9.40
C HIS A 172 -23.54 -46.33 9.96
N LYS A 173 -23.66 -46.54 11.29
CA LYS A 173 -23.42 -47.86 11.91
C LYS A 173 -24.38 -48.94 11.39
N LYS A 174 -25.59 -48.57 10.97
CA LYS A 174 -26.58 -49.48 10.38
C LYS A 174 -26.42 -49.68 8.86
N GLY A 175 -25.34 -49.16 8.27
CA GLY A 175 -25.10 -49.22 6.83
C GLY A 175 -25.85 -48.16 6.02
N GLY A 176 -26.51 -47.20 6.68
CA GLY A 176 -27.16 -46.07 6.02
C GLY A 176 -26.12 -45.08 5.47
N THR A 177 -26.44 -44.52 4.32
CA THR A 177 -25.61 -43.56 3.59
C THR A 177 -26.12 -42.12 3.79
N ALA A 178 -25.33 -41.13 3.36
CA ALA A 178 -25.74 -39.73 3.39
C ALA A 178 -27.04 -39.46 2.59
N ALA A 179 -27.36 -40.29 1.60
CA ALA A 179 -28.62 -40.21 0.84
C ALA A 179 -29.85 -40.59 1.69
N ASP A 180 -29.71 -41.54 2.62
CA ASP A 180 -30.79 -41.96 3.51
C ASP A 180 -31.11 -40.89 4.56
N ASP A 181 -30.10 -40.12 4.98
CA ASP A 181 -30.24 -38.99 5.90
C ASP A 181 -30.96 -37.79 5.24
N ALA A 182 -30.65 -37.51 3.97
CA ALA A 182 -31.37 -36.51 3.18
C ALA A 182 -32.85 -36.86 3.00
N ALA A 183 -33.15 -38.14 2.73
CA ALA A 183 -34.53 -38.62 2.58
C ALA A 183 -35.32 -38.57 3.90
N ALA A 184 -34.67 -38.83 5.04
CA ALA A 184 -35.30 -38.71 6.36
C ALA A 184 -35.67 -37.26 6.71
N LYS A 185 -34.83 -36.28 6.30
CA LYS A 185 -35.08 -34.85 6.51
C LYS A 185 -36.20 -34.30 5.61
N GLY A 186 -36.34 -34.83 4.40
CA GLY A 186 -37.46 -34.50 3.50
C GLY A 186 -38.83 -34.92 4.06
N LYS A 187 -38.86 -35.88 4.99
CA LYS A 187 -40.09 -36.36 5.62
C LYS A 187 -40.47 -35.62 6.91
N THR A 188 -39.53 -34.92 7.55
CA THR A 188 -39.79 -34.12 8.77
C THR A 188 -39.99 -32.63 8.50
N ALA A 189 -39.59 -32.11 7.34
CA ALA A 189 -39.89 -30.73 6.95
C ALA A 189 -41.40 -30.46 6.74
N ASP A 190 -42.18 -31.50 6.43
CA ASP A 190 -43.64 -31.41 6.22
C ASP A 190 -44.42 -31.42 7.55
N SER A 191 -43.83 -31.89 8.65
CA SER A 191 -44.51 -31.93 9.97
C SER A 191 -44.19 -30.74 10.87
N GLU A 192 -43.21 -29.90 10.52
CA GLU A 192 -42.78 -28.76 11.34
C GLU A 192 -43.42 -27.43 10.87
N ALA A 193 -44.19 -27.46 9.78
CA ALA A 193 -45.02 -26.36 9.31
C ALA A 193 -46.39 -26.28 10.02
N GLU A 194 -47.00 -27.42 10.38
CA GLU A 194 -48.31 -27.45 11.07
C GLU A 194 -48.22 -27.05 12.55
N ASP A 195 -47.11 -27.36 13.26
CA ASP A 195 -46.96 -27.08 14.70
C ASP A 195 -46.61 -25.60 15.03
N LYS A 196 -46.47 -24.75 14.01
CA LYS A 196 -46.28 -23.29 14.17
C LYS A 196 -47.55 -22.46 14.00
N GLU A 197 -48.59 -22.98 13.35
CA GLU A 197 -49.88 -22.27 13.27
C GLU A 197 -50.71 -22.49 14.55
N GLU A 198 -50.66 -23.67 15.16
CA GLU A 198 -51.49 -23.98 16.34
C GLU A 198 -51.06 -23.21 17.61
N LYS A 199 -49.76 -22.90 17.77
CA LYS A 199 -49.26 -22.12 18.91
C LYS A 199 -49.53 -20.61 18.86
N VAL A 200 -49.85 -20.06 17.69
CA VAL A 200 -50.16 -18.63 17.56
C VAL A 200 -51.62 -18.33 17.92
N ASP A 201 -52.52 -19.30 17.76
CA ASP A 201 -53.92 -19.14 18.17
C ASP A 201 -54.16 -19.35 19.67
N GLU A 202 -53.43 -20.27 20.33
CA GLU A 202 -53.53 -20.43 21.80
C GLU A 202 -53.09 -19.17 22.57
N GLN A 203 -52.10 -18.42 22.07
CA GLN A 203 -51.66 -17.18 22.74
C GLN A 203 -52.61 -15.99 22.56
N LYS A 204 -53.56 -16.06 21.62
CA LYS A 204 -54.58 -15.01 21.42
C LYS A 204 -55.83 -15.20 22.29
N GLU A 205 -56.16 -16.43 22.66
CA GLU A 205 -57.29 -16.68 23.57
C GLU A 205 -56.97 -16.31 25.03
N ASP A 206 -55.76 -16.55 25.50
CA ASP A 206 -55.38 -16.25 26.89
C ASP A 206 -55.31 -14.75 27.21
N LYS A 207 -55.03 -13.90 26.22
CA LYS A 207 -55.02 -12.44 26.39
C LYS A 207 -56.41 -11.78 26.39
N LYS A 208 -57.48 -12.53 26.15
CA LYS A 208 -58.85 -12.01 26.10
C LYS A 208 -59.65 -12.29 27.38
N LYS A 209 -59.05 -12.97 28.36
CA LYS A 209 -59.69 -13.40 29.63
C LYS A 209 -59.10 -12.76 30.90
N GLU A 210 -58.17 -11.81 30.76
CA GLU A 210 -57.71 -10.96 31.88
C GLU A 210 -58.33 -9.56 31.84
#